data_AF-Q677G4-F1
#
_entry.id   AF-Q677G4-F1
#
_cell.length_a   1.000
_cell.length_b   1.000
_cell.length_c   1.000
_cell.angle_alpha   90.00
_cell.angle_beta   90.00
_cell.angle_gamma   90.00
#
_symmetry.space_group_name_H-M   'P 1'
#
loop_
_entity.id
_entity.type
_entity.pdbx_description
1 polymer ?
#
loop_
_entity_poly.entity_id
_entity_poly.type
_entity_poly.pdbx_seq_one_letter_code
_entity_poly.pdbx_strand_id
1 'polypeptide(L)'
;YLSGRVDMRQIEKTIQYLIGSGMDPRTENNPYLGFIYTSFQERATFISHGNTARHAKEKGDLKLAQICGIIASDEKRHETAYTKIVEKLFEIDPDGTVLCFADMMRKKIAMPAHLMYDGRDDNLFEHFSTVAQRLGVYTARDYADILEFLVDRWKVGDLTGLSGEGKKAQDYVCTLVARIKRLEERAQGRAKQGPKIPFSWIHDREVQL
;
A
#
# COMPACT_ATOMS: atom_id res chain seq x y z
N TYR A 1 10.99 -18.15 -10.75
CA TYR A 1 11.78 -19.35 -11.09
C TYR A 1 11.95 -19.52 -12.61
N LEU A 2 10.92 -19.94 -13.35
CA LEU A 2 11.04 -20.33 -14.78
C LEU A 2 11.54 -19.23 -15.74
N SER A 3 11.40 -17.95 -15.38
CA SER A 3 11.87 -16.86 -16.23
C SER A 3 13.39 -16.84 -16.42
N GLY A 4 14.17 -17.41 -15.48
CA GLY A 4 15.63 -17.33 -15.49
C GLY A 4 16.18 -15.89 -15.38
N ARG A 5 15.34 -14.93 -15.01
CA ARG A 5 15.69 -13.50 -14.93
C ARG A 5 16.15 -13.05 -13.55
N VAL A 6 15.93 -13.85 -12.52
CA VAL A 6 16.11 -13.49 -11.11
C VAL A 6 16.92 -14.55 -10.36
N ASP A 7 17.61 -14.12 -9.31
CA ASP A 7 18.30 -14.99 -8.37
C ASP A 7 17.32 -15.52 -7.32
N MET A 8 16.83 -16.75 -7.54
CA MET A 8 15.86 -17.37 -6.64
C MET A 8 16.42 -17.64 -5.25
N ARG A 9 17.72 -17.93 -5.12
CA ARG A 9 18.34 -18.17 -3.81
C ARG A 9 18.33 -16.90 -2.96
N GLN A 10 18.60 -15.76 -3.58
CA GLN A 10 18.53 -14.46 -2.90
C GLN A 10 17.09 -14.09 -2.52
N ILE A 11 16.11 -14.35 -3.41
CA ILE A 11 14.69 -14.14 -3.09
C ILE A 11 14.23 -15.03 -1.93
N GLU A 12 14.58 -16.31 -1.92
CA GLU A 12 14.25 -17.26 -0.85
C GLU A 12 14.86 -16.83 0.49
N LYS A 13 16.11 -16.37 0.48
CA LYS A 13 16.77 -15.81 1.68
C LYS A 13 16.04 -14.56 2.20
N THR A 14 15.60 -13.67 1.29
CA THR A 14 14.79 -12.50 1.66
C THR A 14 13.47 -12.91 2.29
N ILE A 15 12.77 -13.89 1.71
CA ILE A 15 11.50 -14.40 2.26
C ILE A 15 11.72 -14.99 3.66
N GLN A 16 12.79 -15.77 3.84
CA GLN A 16 13.12 -16.34 5.15
C GLN A 16 13.34 -15.26 6.21
N TYR A 17 14.10 -14.20 5.89
CA TYR A 17 14.27 -13.06 6.80
C TYR A 17 12.95 -12.35 7.07
N LEU A 18 12.14 -12.09 6.04
CA LEU A 18 10.88 -11.38 6.19
C LEU A 18 9.90 -12.14 7.10
N ILE A 19 9.77 -13.46 6.93
CA ILE A 19 8.95 -14.31 7.79
C ILE A 19 9.49 -14.30 9.23
N GLY A 20 10.81 -14.41 9.40
CA GLY A 20 11.44 -14.41 10.72
C GLY A 20 11.33 -13.06 11.45
N SER A 21 11.37 -11.95 10.72
CA SER A 21 11.18 -10.59 11.25
C SER A 21 9.72 -10.32 11.61
N GLY A 22 8.77 -10.96 10.92
CA GLY A 22 7.36 -10.68 11.04
C GLY A 22 7.01 -9.26 10.59
N MET A 23 5.92 -8.72 11.13
CA MET A 23 5.44 -7.38 10.84
C MET A 23 4.63 -6.85 12.03
N ASP A 24 4.82 -5.58 12.38
CA ASP A 24 3.90 -4.86 13.27
C ASP A 24 3.04 -3.86 12.46
N PRO A 25 1.76 -4.19 12.18
CA PRO A 25 0.84 -3.27 11.51
C PRO A 25 0.32 -2.15 12.44
N ARG A 26 0.67 -2.18 13.74
CA ARG A 26 0.22 -1.25 14.79
C ARG A 26 -1.31 -1.20 14.94
N THR A 27 -1.95 -2.36 14.76
CA THR A 27 -3.39 -2.56 14.88
C THR A 27 -3.84 -2.99 16.28
N GLU A 28 -2.91 -3.23 17.21
CA GLU A 28 -3.19 -3.37 18.66
C GLU A 28 -4.23 -4.44 19.01
N ASN A 29 -4.33 -5.51 18.21
CA ASN A 29 -5.38 -6.54 18.33
C ASN A 29 -6.81 -5.97 18.25
N ASN A 30 -6.97 -4.75 17.75
CA ASN A 30 -8.23 -4.06 17.59
C ASN A 30 -8.81 -4.36 16.19
N PRO A 31 -10.00 -4.97 16.09
CA PRO A 31 -10.60 -5.31 14.80
C PRO A 31 -10.92 -4.09 13.94
N TYR A 32 -11.20 -2.92 14.54
CA TYR A 32 -11.44 -1.69 13.78
C TYR A 32 -10.17 -1.25 13.05
N LEU A 33 -9.05 -1.16 13.77
CA LEU A 33 -7.74 -0.85 13.19
C LEU A 33 -7.34 -1.91 12.15
N GLY A 34 -7.56 -3.19 12.46
CA GLY A 34 -7.29 -4.31 11.57
C GLY A 34 -8.04 -4.25 10.25
N PHE A 35 -9.36 -4.07 10.27
CA PHE A 35 -10.17 -4.05 9.04
C PHE A 35 -9.99 -2.76 8.22
N ILE A 36 -9.65 -1.64 8.86
CA ILE A 36 -9.24 -0.42 8.16
C ILE A 36 -7.90 -0.65 7.45
N TYR A 37 -6.94 -1.26 8.15
CA TYR A 37 -5.64 -1.63 7.60
C TYR A 37 -5.78 -2.57 6.40
N THR A 38 -6.54 -3.66 6.52
CA THR A 38 -6.72 -4.62 5.41
C THR A 38 -7.50 -4.01 4.25
N SER A 39 -8.54 -3.21 4.49
CA SER A 39 -9.25 -2.49 3.41
C SER A 39 -8.31 -1.62 2.59
N PHE A 40 -7.34 -0.96 3.24
CA PHE A 40 -6.34 -0.15 2.57
C PHE A 40 -5.34 -1.02 1.78
N GLN A 41 -4.79 -2.05 2.43
CA GLN A 41 -3.77 -2.92 1.83
C GLN A 41 -4.27 -3.69 0.62
N GLU A 42 -5.48 -4.28 0.68
CA GLU A 42 -6.05 -5.02 -0.45
C GLU A 42 -6.28 -4.12 -1.67
N ARG A 43 -6.61 -2.84 -1.44
CA ARG A 43 -6.70 -1.88 -2.54
C ARG A 43 -5.31 -1.53 -3.09
N ALA A 44 -4.29 -1.43 -2.23
CA ALA A 44 -2.91 -1.17 -2.65
C ALA A 44 -2.35 -2.32 -3.50
N THR A 45 -2.61 -3.58 -3.11
CA THR A 45 -2.21 -4.77 -3.88
C THR A 45 -2.98 -4.89 -5.19
N PHE A 46 -4.30 -4.59 -5.19
CA PHE A 46 -5.10 -4.50 -6.41
C PHE A 46 -4.49 -3.52 -7.43
N ILE A 47 -4.15 -2.30 -6.99
CA ILE A 47 -3.52 -1.29 -7.86
C ILE A 47 -2.16 -1.77 -8.36
N SER A 48 -1.30 -2.27 -7.46
CA SER A 48 0.06 -2.72 -7.79
C SER A 48 0.06 -3.86 -8.81
N HIS A 49 -0.80 -4.87 -8.62
CA HIS A 49 -0.95 -5.99 -9.55
C HIS A 49 -1.58 -5.55 -10.88
N GLY A 50 -2.59 -4.67 -10.86
CA GLY A 50 -3.20 -4.12 -12.06
C GLY A 50 -2.21 -3.31 -12.92
N ASN A 51 -1.38 -2.48 -12.29
CA ASN A 51 -0.35 -1.71 -12.97
C ASN A 51 0.76 -2.61 -13.55
N THR A 52 1.19 -3.63 -12.79
CA THR A 52 2.15 -4.63 -13.28
C THR A 52 1.60 -5.42 -14.46
N ALA A 53 0.31 -5.77 -14.43
CA ALA A 53 -0.36 -6.43 -15.56
C ALA A 53 -0.34 -5.57 -16.83
N ARG A 54 -0.58 -4.25 -16.69
CA ARG A 54 -0.51 -3.30 -17.81
C ARG A 54 0.89 -3.22 -18.40
N HIS A 55 1.92 -3.10 -17.56
CA HIS A 55 3.31 -3.11 -18.02
C HIS A 55 3.69 -4.41 -18.71
N ALA A 56 3.29 -5.56 -18.17
CA ALA A 56 3.53 -6.85 -18.82
C ALA A 56 2.93 -6.90 -20.23
N LYS A 57 1.68 -6.43 -20.38
CA LYS A 57 1.01 -6.33 -21.69
C LYS A 57 1.73 -5.38 -22.64
N GLU A 58 2.15 -4.21 -22.16
CA GLU A 58 2.91 -3.22 -22.96
C GLU A 58 4.26 -3.76 -23.43
N LYS A 59 4.88 -4.66 -22.64
CA LYS A 59 6.12 -5.36 -23.00
C LYS A 59 5.88 -6.63 -23.83
N GLY A 60 4.63 -6.90 -24.23
CA GLY A 60 4.27 -8.01 -25.11
C GLY A 60 4.03 -9.35 -24.39
N ASP A 61 4.12 -9.40 -23.06
CA ASP A 61 3.89 -10.62 -22.28
C ASP A 61 2.44 -10.71 -21.79
N LEU A 62 1.57 -11.24 -22.67
CA LEU A 62 0.15 -11.40 -22.38
C LEU A 62 -0.13 -12.42 -21.27
N LYS A 63 0.74 -13.40 -21.06
CA LYS A 63 0.55 -14.45 -20.04
C LYS A 63 0.92 -13.93 -18.66
N LEU A 64 2.00 -13.17 -18.53
CA LEU A 64 2.31 -12.47 -17.30
C LEU A 64 1.22 -11.44 -16.96
N ALA A 65 0.71 -10.70 -17.95
CA ALA A 65 -0.41 -9.80 -17.75
C ALA A 65 -1.65 -10.53 -17.22
N GLN A 66 -1.97 -11.71 -17.75
CA GLN A 66 -3.07 -12.54 -17.28
C GLN A 66 -2.86 -13.00 -15.82
N ILE A 67 -1.66 -13.45 -15.46
CA ILE A 67 -1.33 -13.87 -14.09
C ILE A 67 -1.55 -12.71 -13.11
N CYS A 68 -0.96 -11.55 -13.38
CA CYS A 68 -1.11 -10.37 -12.54
C CYS A 68 -2.58 -9.91 -12.45
N GLY A 69 -3.32 -9.96 -13.57
CA GLY A 69 -4.73 -9.60 -13.60
C GLY A 69 -5.64 -10.52 -12.79
N ILE A 70 -5.37 -11.83 -12.78
CA ILE A 70 -6.11 -12.80 -11.95
C ILE A 70 -5.90 -12.48 -10.47
N ILE A 71 -4.65 -12.27 -10.03
CA ILE A 71 -4.36 -11.91 -8.64
C ILE A 71 -5.07 -10.60 -8.28
N ALA A 72 -4.96 -9.55 -9.12
CA ALA A 72 -5.67 -8.30 -8.89
C ALA A 72 -7.19 -8.49 -8.75
N SER A 73 -7.80 -9.40 -9.52
CA SER A 73 -9.24 -9.67 -9.42
C SER A 73 -9.63 -10.29 -8.08
N ASP A 74 -8.74 -11.04 -7.45
CA ASP A 74 -8.92 -11.62 -6.12
C ASP A 74 -8.82 -10.51 -5.05
N GLU A 75 -7.79 -9.67 -5.14
CA GLU A 75 -7.62 -8.54 -4.20
C GLU A 75 -8.80 -7.58 -4.24
N LYS A 76 -9.43 -7.39 -5.41
CA LYS A 76 -10.66 -6.58 -5.51
C LYS A 76 -11.82 -7.18 -4.71
N ARG A 77 -11.94 -8.50 -4.67
CA ARG A 77 -12.96 -9.20 -3.87
C ARG A 77 -12.65 -9.08 -2.38
N HIS A 78 -11.38 -9.20 -1.98
CA HIS A 78 -10.94 -9.00 -0.61
C HIS A 78 -11.20 -7.56 -0.13
N GLU A 79 -10.80 -6.55 -0.92
CA GLU A 79 -11.11 -5.13 -0.68
C GLU A 79 -12.61 -4.92 -0.47
N THR A 80 -13.44 -5.51 -1.34
CA THR A 80 -14.90 -5.39 -1.25
C THR A 80 -15.45 -6.00 0.05
N ALA A 81 -14.90 -7.14 0.49
CA ALA A 81 -15.31 -7.78 1.72
C ALA A 81 -14.93 -6.93 2.95
N TYR A 82 -13.67 -6.50 3.06
CA TYR A 82 -13.20 -5.72 4.21
C TYR A 82 -13.85 -4.33 4.28
N THR A 83 -14.03 -3.66 3.15
CA THR A 83 -14.69 -2.35 3.13
C THR A 83 -16.15 -2.42 3.59
N LYS A 84 -16.86 -3.53 3.33
CA LYS A 84 -18.21 -3.77 3.85
C LYS A 84 -18.24 -4.01 5.37
N ILE A 85 -17.21 -4.65 5.92
CA ILE A 85 -17.09 -4.82 7.37
C ILE A 85 -16.97 -3.45 8.04
N VAL A 86 -16.07 -2.60 7.55
CA VAL A 86 -15.88 -1.25 8.12
C VAL A 86 -17.10 -0.36 7.87
N GLU A 87 -17.77 -0.49 6.72
CA GLU A 87 -19.07 0.18 6.48
C GLU A 87 -20.08 -0.19 7.57
N LYS A 88 -20.18 -1.47 7.93
CA LYS A 88 -21.08 -1.89 9.01
C LYS A 88 -20.65 -1.37 10.39
N LEU A 89 -19.33 -1.25 10.63
CA LEU A 89 -18.82 -0.63 11.86
C LEU A 89 -19.20 0.86 11.93
N PHE A 90 -19.17 1.60 10.82
CA PHE A 90 -19.67 2.98 10.78
C PHE A 90 -21.17 3.10 11.05
N GLU A 91 -21.99 2.11 10.69
CA GLU A 91 -23.41 2.11 11.02
C GLU A 91 -23.68 1.88 12.52
N ILE A 92 -22.89 1.04 13.17
CA ILE A 92 -23.12 0.60 14.57
C ILE A 92 -22.38 1.51 15.56
N ASP A 93 -21.16 1.92 15.24
CA ASP A 93 -20.25 2.69 16.09
C ASP A 93 -19.46 3.71 15.26
N PRO A 94 -20.12 4.78 14.78
CA PRO A 94 -19.49 5.78 13.92
C PRO A 94 -18.35 6.52 14.62
N ASP A 95 -18.47 6.77 15.93
CA ASP A 95 -17.46 7.53 16.70
C ASP A 95 -16.19 6.72 16.92
N GLY A 96 -16.30 5.47 17.40
CA GLY A 96 -15.14 4.59 17.56
C GLY A 96 -14.46 4.29 16.22
N THR A 97 -15.24 4.09 15.17
CA THR A 97 -14.71 3.78 13.83
C THR A 97 -13.94 4.96 13.23
N VAL A 98 -14.46 6.20 13.31
CA VAL A 98 -13.75 7.37 12.77
C VAL A 98 -12.47 7.67 13.56
N LEU A 99 -12.48 7.46 14.88
CA LEU A 99 -11.29 7.60 15.73
C LEU A 99 -10.19 6.61 15.32
N CYS A 100 -10.56 5.33 15.10
CA CYS A 100 -9.65 4.29 14.63
C CYS A 100 -9.12 4.59 13.22
N PHE A 101 -9.96 5.13 12.33
CA PHE A 101 -9.52 5.50 10.98
C PHE A 101 -8.50 6.64 11.02
N ALA A 102 -8.77 7.68 11.81
CA ALA A 102 -7.82 8.76 12.04
C ALA A 102 -6.52 8.27 12.68
N ASP A 103 -6.59 7.34 13.63
CA ASP A 103 -5.42 6.75 14.27
C ASP A 103 -4.52 6.00 13.27
N MET A 104 -5.09 5.12 12.46
CA MET A 104 -4.35 4.42 11.39
C MET A 104 -3.70 5.41 10.40
N MET A 105 -4.38 6.50 10.08
CA MET A 105 -3.82 7.55 9.22
C MET A 105 -2.69 8.35 9.87
N ARG A 106 -2.77 8.63 11.19
CA ARG A 106 -1.66 9.26 11.94
C ARG A 106 -0.45 8.36 12.03
N LYS A 107 -0.67 7.07 12.27
CA LYS A 107 0.38 6.04 12.27
C LYS A 107 1.03 5.90 10.88
N LYS A 108 0.29 6.22 9.81
CA LYS A 108 0.55 5.85 8.42
C LYS A 108 0.41 4.35 8.24
N ILE A 109 -0.26 3.94 7.16
CA ILE A 109 -0.40 2.52 6.84
C ILE A 109 0.98 1.97 6.47
N ALA A 110 1.57 1.19 7.38
CA ALA A 110 2.86 0.54 7.15
C ALA A 110 2.70 -0.59 6.12
N MET A 111 3.64 -0.73 5.20
CA MET A 111 3.62 -1.84 4.26
C MET A 111 4.00 -3.15 4.98
N PRO A 112 3.36 -4.30 4.65
CA PRO A 112 3.67 -5.57 5.29
C PRO A 112 5.14 -5.96 5.19
N ALA A 113 5.76 -5.68 4.05
CA ALA A 113 7.16 -6.01 3.78
C ALA A 113 8.15 -4.88 4.14
N HIS A 114 7.80 -3.94 5.03
CA HIS A 114 8.68 -2.81 5.34
C HIS A 114 10.01 -3.20 6.02
N LEU A 115 10.08 -4.39 6.63
CA LEU A 115 11.30 -4.97 7.22
C LEU A 115 12.06 -5.90 6.26
N MET A 116 11.82 -5.75 4.95
CA MET A 116 12.46 -6.59 3.93
C MET A 116 13.98 -6.41 3.92
N TYR A 117 14.69 -7.55 3.95
CA TYR A 117 16.15 -7.61 4.01
C TYR A 117 16.67 -8.83 3.25
N ASP A 118 17.75 -8.69 2.47
CA ASP A 118 18.35 -9.78 1.67
C ASP A 118 19.67 -10.33 2.26
N GLY A 119 20.05 -9.87 3.46
CA GLY A 119 21.34 -10.21 4.08
C GLY A 119 22.48 -9.26 3.74
N ARG A 120 22.22 -8.14 3.07
CA ARG A 120 23.25 -7.14 2.75
C ARG A 120 22.75 -5.70 2.59
N ASP A 121 21.51 -5.47 2.15
CA ASP A 121 20.95 -4.13 1.97
C ASP A 121 19.95 -3.82 3.08
N ASP A 122 20.37 -3.00 4.03
CA ASP A 122 19.55 -2.59 5.18
C ASP A 122 18.38 -1.67 4.78
N ASN A 123 18.40 -1.08 3.59
CA ASN A 123 17.37 -0.18 3.08
C ASN A 123 16.59 -0.78 1.90
N LEU A 124 16.59 -2.11 1.78
CA LEU A 124 16.04 -2.83 0.63
C LEU A 124 14.56 -2.48 0.35
N PHE A 125 13.75 -2.28 1.38
CA PHE A 125 12.36 -1.85 1.20
C PHE A 125 12.25 -0.44 0.60
N GLU A 126 13.06 0.52 1.05
CA GLU A 126 13.05 1.89 0.52
C GLU A 126 13.51 1.92 -0.93
N HIS A 127 14.58 1.19 -1.24
CA HIS A 127 15.09 1.01 -2.58
C HIS A 127 14.05 0.37 -3.51
N PHE A 128 13.42 -0.73 -3.10
CA PHE A 128 12.33 -1.36 -3.84
C PHE A 128 11.16 -0.40 -4.08
N SER A 129 10.73 0.30 -3.02
CA SER A 129 9.60 1.24 -3.08
C SER A 129 9.88 2.40 -4.03
N THR A 130 11.12 2.89 -4.08
CA THR A 130 11.54 3.95 -5.01
C THR A 130 11.47 3.49 -6.46
N VAL A 131 11.92 2.25 -6.75
CA VAL A 131 11.78 1.65 -8.08
C VAL A 131 10.31 1.49 -8.47
N ALA A 132 9.45 1.02 -7.55
CA ALA A 132 8.02 0.85 -7.79
C ALA A 132 7.31 2.20 -8.05
N GLN A 133 7.64 3.23 -7.27
CA GLN A 133 7.16 4.61 -7.44
C GLN A 133 7.53 5.13 -8.83
N ARG A 134 8.81 5.04 -9.22
CA ARG A 134 9.29 5.56 -10.50
C ARG A 134 8.68 4.82 -11.69
N LEU A 135 8.46 3.51 -11.58
CA LEU A 135 7.80 2.72 -12.62
C LEU A 135 6.29 2.95 -12.67
N GLY A 136 5.70 3.65 -11.69
CA GLY A 136 4.26 3.86 -11.60
C GLY A 136 3.48 2.60 -11.23
N VAL A 137 4.14 1.62 -10.58
CA VAL A 137 3.48 0.40 -10.10
C VAL A 137 2.63 0.72 -8.87
N TYR A 138 3.23 1.42 -7.91
CA TYR A 138 2.55 1.95 -6.73
C TYR A 138 3.25 3.21 -6.27
N THR A 139 2.49 4.29 -6.11
CA THR A 139 3.01 5.63 -5.84
C THR A 139 2.41 6.23 -4.58
N ALA A 140 3.04 7.29 -4.07
CA ALA A 140 2.47 8.12 -3.01
C ALA A 140 1.13 8.77 -3.43
N ARG A 141 0.89 8.94 -4.74
CA ARG A 141 -0.42 9.36 -5.26
C ARG A 141 -1.47 8.27 -5.10
N ASP A 142 -1.12 7.02 -5.41
CA ASP A 142 -2.01 5.87 -5.21
C ASP A 142 -2.40 5.72 -3.73
N TYR A 143 -1.47 5.97 -2.79
CA TYR A 143 -1.80 6.02 -1.37
C TYR A 143 -2.88 7.07 -1.07
N ALA A 144 -2.76 8.28 -1.61
CA ALA A 144 -3.74 9.34 -1.41
C ALA A 144 -5.10 9.01 -2.04
N ASP A 145 -5.09 8.39 -3.22
CA ASP A 145 -6.29 8.00 -3.95
C ASP A 145 -7.02 6.82 -3.27
N ILE A 146 -6.30 5.91 -2.61
CA ILE A 146 -6.90 4.89 -1.74
C ILE A 146 -7.60 5.56 -0.56
N LEU A 147 -6.93 6.51 0.11
CA LEU A 147 -7.52 7.22 1.24
C LEU A 147 -8.79 7.97 0.83
N GLU A 148 -8.74 8.71 -0.29
CA GLU A 148 -9.90 9.40 -0.85
C GLU A 148 -11.05 8.43 -1.13
N PHE A 149 -10.75 7.32 -1.80
CA PHE A 149 -11.75 6.29 -2.06
C PHE A 149 -12.39 5.75 -0.78
N LEU A 150 -11.61 5.47 0.28
CA LEU A 150 -12.15 4.92 1.52
C LEU A 150 -13.00 5.96 2.29
N VAL A 151 -12.57 7.22 2.28
CA VAL A 151 -13.35 8.35 2.82
C VAL A 151 -14.72 8.45 2.15
N ASP A 152 -14.75 8.39 0.82
CA ASP A 152 -15.98 8.46 0.04
C ASP A 152 -16.83 7.19 0.20
N ARG A 153 -16.19 6.01 0.15
CA ARG A 153 -16.84 4.70 0.26
C ARG A 153 -17.59 4.54 1.57
N TRP A 154 -17.03 5.05 2.67
CA TRP A 154 -17.64 5.04 4.00
C TRP A 154 -18.39 6.33 4.33
N LYS A 155 -18.48 7.27 3.39
CA LYS A 155 -19.17 8.57 3.55
C LYS A 155 -18.75 9.31 4.81
N VAL A 156 -17.45 9.30 5.10
CA VAL A 156 -16.90 9.85 6.35
C VAL A 156 -17.25 11.32 6.51
N GLY A 157 -17.27 12.10 5.42
CA GLY A 157 -17.67 13.51 5.43
C GLY A 157 -19.13 13.77 5.81
N ASP A 158 -20.02 12.78 5.63
CA ASP A 158 -21.45 12.91 5.88
C ASP A 158 -21.86 12.42 7.28
N LEU A 159 -20.92 11.88 8.07
CA LEU A 159 -21.19 11.41 9.43
C LEU A 159 -21.67 12.56 10.33
N THR A 160 -22.75 12.31 11.07
CA THR A 160 -23.35 13.23 12.02
C THR A 160 -23.50 12.55 13.39
N GLY A 161 -23.77 13.34 14.44
CA GLY A 161 -23.93 12.79 15.80
C GLY A 161 -22.62 12.33 16.46
N LEU A 162 -21.46 12.67 15.90
CA LEU A 162 -20.14 12.37 16.47
C LEU A 162 -19.86 13.19 17.72
N SER A 163 -19.04 12.64 18.60
CA SER A 163 -18.44 13.33 19.74
C SER A 163 -17.51 14.47 19.27
N GLY A 164 -17.07 15.30 20.20
CA GLY A 164 -16.10 16.36 19.90
C GLY A 164 -14.75 15.81 19.39
N GLU A 165 -14.35 14.62 19.83
CA GLU A 165 -13.14 13.95 19.33
C GLU A 165 -13.39 13.28 17.97
N GLY A 166 -14.55 12.64 17.79
CA GLY A 166 -14.98 12.07 16.52
C GLY A 166 -15.04 13.11 15.40
N LYS A 167 -15.57 14.32 15.68
CA LYS A 167 -15.57 15.45 14.74
C LYS A 167 -14.15 15.86 14.32
N LYS A 168 -13.21 15.96 15.27
CA LYS A 168 -11.80 16.28 14.97
C LYS A 168 -11.14 15.18 14.13
N ALA A 169 -11.47 13.92 14.39
CA ALA A 169 -10.99 12.78 13.61
C ALA A 169 -11.55 12.79 12.19
N GLN A 170 -12.85 13.06 12.02
CA GLN A 170 -13.52 13.24 10.74
C GLN A 170 -12.83 14.34 9.92
N ASP A 171 -12.68 15.54 10.49
CA ASP A 171 -12.04 16.68 9.83
C ASP A 171 -10.58 16.36 9.42
N TYR A 172 -9.84 15.69 10.30
CA TYR A 172 -8.46 15.27 10.02
C TYR A 172 -8.40 14.33 8.81
N VAL A 173 -9.21 13.27 8.79
CA VAL A 173 -9.17 12.27 7.70
C VAL A 173 -9.62 12.89 6.38
N CYS A 174 -10.70 13.67 6.36
CA CYS A 174 -11.23 14.30 5.15
C CYS A 174 -10.25 15.34 4.55
N THR A 175 -9.47 16.03 5.38
CA THR A 175 -8.49 17.02 4.90
C THR A 175 -7.13 16.41 4.56
N LEU A 176 -6.84 15.19 5.03
CA LEU A 176 -5.55 14.54 4.84
C LEU A 176 -5.26 14.21 3.36
N VAL A 177 -6.28 13.83 2.58
CA VAL A 177 -6.15 13.52 1.14
C VAL A 177 -5.48 14.67 0.39
N ALA A 178 -6.06 15.87 0.48
CA ALA A 178 -5.54 17.06 -0.20
C ALA A 178 -4.14 17.43 0.29
N ARG A 179 -3.83 17.18 1.56
CA ARG A 179 -2.50 17.41 2.14
C ARG A 179 -1.46 16.46 1.54
N ILE A 180 -1.77 15.17 1.43
CA ILE A 180 -0.85 14.17 0.86
C ILE A 180 -0.60 14.48 -0.62
N LYS A 181 -1.66 14.71 -1.41
CA LYS A 181 -1.52 15.05 -2.85
C LYS A 181 -0.61 16.26 -3.07
N ARG A 182 -0.79 17.36 -2.31
CA ARG A 182 0.08 18.54 -2.40
C ARG A 182 1.54 18.29 -2.01
N LEU A 183 1.79 17.42 -1.02
CA LEU A 183 3.16 17.07 -0.63
C LEU A 183 3.84 16.22 -1.70
N GLU A 184 3.07 15.33 -2.32
CA GLU A 184 3.53 14.45 -3.41
C GLU A 184 3.89 15.24 -4.67
N GLU A 185 3.03 16.15 -5.10
CA GLU A 185 3.29 17.05 -6.24
C GLU A 185 4.58 17.88 -6.03
N ARG A 186 4.80 18.38 -4.81
CA ARG A 186 6.02 19.11 -4.45
C ARG A 186 7.26 18.22 -4.44
N ALA A 187 7.12 16.96 -4.02
CA ALA A 187 8.23 16.01 -4.01
C ALA A 187 8.61 15.62 -5.44
N GLN A 188 7.63 15.32 -6.31
CA GLN A 188 7.87 15.04 -7.73
C GLN A 188 8.51 16.23 -8.46
N GLY A 189 8.04 17.45 -8.22
CA GLY A 189 8.61 18.66 -8.83
C GLY A 189 10.07 18.94 -8.44
N ARG A 190 10.58 18.27 -7.39
CA ARG A 190 11.97 18.36 -6.92
C ARG A 190 12.77 17.09 -7.20
N ALA A 191 12.14 16.02 -7.67
CA ALA A 191 12.77 14.73 -7.86
C ALA A 191 13.76 14.79 -9.02
N LYS A 192 15.03 14.49 -8.73
CA LYS A 192 16.05 14.17 -9.73
C LYS A 192 16.02 12.66 -9.99
N GLN A 193 16.55 12.21 -11.13
CA GLN A 193 16.86 10.79 -11.29
C GLN A 193 17.79 10.37 -10.15
N GLY A 194 17.42 9.32 -9.41
CA GLY A 194 18.20 8.82 -8.29
C GLY A 194 19.57 8.26 -8.72
N PRO A 195 20.34 7.62 -7.84
CA PRO A 195 21.46 6.80 -8.25
C PRO A 195 20.97 5.48 -8.89
N LYS A 196 21.85 4.82 -9.63
CA LYS A 196 21.70 3.39 -9.93
C LYS A 196 22.26 2.59 -8.77
N ILE A 197 21.56 1.54 -8.35
CA ILE A 197 22.01 0.66 -7.28
C ILE A 197 21.82 -0.81 -7.66
N PRO A 198 22.66 -1.72 -7.17
CA PRO A 198 22.54 -3.16 -7.41
C PRO A 198 21.45 -3.80 -6.56
N PHE A 199 20.70 -4.76 -7.11
CA PHE A 199 19.73 -5.59 -6.37
C PHE A 199 20.11 -7.06 -6.44
N SER A 200 20.08 -7.77 -5.30
CA SER A 200 20.50 -9.18 -5.23
C SER A 200 19.59 -10.08 -6.03
N TRP A 201 18.29 -9.75 -6.05
CA TRP A 201 17.26 -10.49 -6.77
C TRP A 201 17.49 -10.55 -8.28
N ILE A 202 18.34 -9.68 -8.84
CA ILE A 202 18.66 -9.65 -10.28
C ILE A 202 20.15 -9.84 -10.54
N HIS A 203 20.84 -10.64 -9.71
CA HIS A 203 22.26 -10.95 -9.84
C HIS A 203 23.15 -9.69 -9.83
N ASP A 204 22.87 -8.78 -8.89
CA ASP A 204 23.63 -7.55 -8.67
C ASP A 204 23.66 -6.58 -9.84
N ARG A 205 22.79 -6.80 -10.82
CA ARG A 205 22.53 -5.82 -11.87
C ARG A 205 21.91 -4.58 -11.25
N GLU A 206 22.30 -3.44 -11.79
CA GLU A 206 21.85 -2.17 -11.28
C GLU A 206 20.55 -1.72 -11.92
N VAL A 207 19.67 -1.17 -11.09
CA VAL A 207 18.52 -0.40 -11.56
C VAL A 207 18.58 0.99 -11.00
N GLN A 208 18.12 1.92 -11.82
CA GLN A 208 17.94 3.30 -11.44
C GLN A 208 16.84 3.37 -10.37
N LEU A 209 17.11 4.04 -9.25
CA LEU A 209 16.09 4.44 -8.27
C LEU A 209 15.21 5.54 -8.87
#